data_AF-A0A2K4FXU2-F1
#
_entry.id   AF-A0A2K4FXU2-F1
#
_cell.length_a   1.000
_cell.length_b   1.000
_cell.length_c   1.000
_cell.angle_alpha   90.00
_cell.angle_beta   90.00
_cell.angle_gamma   90.00
#
_symmetry.space_group_name_H-M   'P 1'
#
loop_
_entity.id
_entity.type
_entity.pdbx_description
1 polymer ?
#
loop_
_entity_poly.entity_id
_entity_poly.type
_entity_poly.pdbx_seq_one_letter_code
_entity_poly.pdbx_strand_id
1 'polypeptide(L)'
;MKALIVFGALLLSTPLYAAQLVLELGASTRTWQTEELLKHPDAQTVEIAEDVSYKKPMSYRAVPLTSLLTGIQPDDHLQAVALDGFAAEMPAAPLLNKSGARAWLAIEDPAKPWPSLGEGKSSAGPFYLVWTDPQAGRISPEQWPYAVASIKRLSAVAERFPALLPAPNLAKDDPINKGFALFQKNCLACHRLNGAGDAQFGPDLNIPFNPTEYFSGDFLKRYIRDPQGLRRWPQGKMPGFSAAVLPDSELDLLVGYLKHMAGRKQPLTP
;
A
#
# COMPACT_ATOMS: atom_id res chain seq x y z
N MET A 1 -9.57 70.50 2.00
CA MET A 1 -10.07 69.23 1.43
C MET A 1 -8.99 68.56 0.60
N LYS A 2 -8.30 67.53 1.13
CA LYS A 2 -7.70 66.44 0.34
C LYS A 2 -7.72 65.19 1.23
N ALA A 3 -8.51 64.21 0.83
CA ALA A 3 -8.79 63.00 1.59
C ALA A 3 -7.60 62.03 1.49
N LEU A 4 -7.17 61.49 2.63
CA LEU A 4 -6.28 60.34 2.71
C LEU A 4 -7.11 59.08 2.49
N ILE A 5 -6.83 58.37 1.40
CA ILE A 5 -7.36 57.03 1.15
C ILE A 5 -6.36 56.03 1.73
N VAL A 6 -6.72 55.39 2.84
CA VAL A 6 -6.00 54.25 3.39
C VAL A 6 -6.48 52.99 2.66
N PHE A 7 -5.60 52.39 1.86
CA PHE A 7 -5.84 51.09 1.23
C PHE A 7 -5.61 50.00 2.28
N GLY A 8 -6.70 49.40 2.77
CA GLY A 8 -6.65 48.22 3.64
C GLY A 8 -6.25 46.99 2.83
N ALA A 9 -5.10 46.41 3.14
CA ALA A 9 -4.70 45.12 2.60
C ALA A 9 -5.54 44.02 3.26
N LEU A 10 -6.53 43.48 2.53
CA LEU A 10 -7.17 42.22 2.90
C LEU A 10 -6.17 41.08 2.66
N LEU A 11 -5.62 40.54 3.76
CA LEU A 11 -4.98 39.24 3.77
C LEU A 11 -6.04 38.18 3.47
N LEU A 12 -6.16 37.78 2.20
CA LEU A 12 -6.84 36.56 1.81
C LEU A 12 -6.00 35.38 2.34
N SER A 13 -6.27 34.95 3.56
CA SER A 13 -5.86 33.64 4.06
C SER A 13 -6.51 32.59 3.17
N THR A 14 -5.80 32.08 2.18
CA THR A 14 -6.26 30.90 1.44
C THR A 14 -6.40 29.77 2.47
N PRO A 15 -7.58 29.17 2.65
CA PRO A 15 -7.68 28.00 3.50
C PRO A 15 -6.69 26.98 2.94
N LEU A 16 -5.76 26.56 3.79
CA LEU A 16 -4.92 25.43 3.49
C LEU A 16 -5.89 24.27 3.21
N TYR A 17 -6.04 23.85 1.94
CA TYR A 17 -7.03 22.86 1.59
C TYR A 17 -6.77 21.60 2.43
N ALA A 18 -7.71 21.28 3.32
CA ALA A 18 -7.65 20.05 4.10
C ALA A 18 -7.63 18.88 3.11
N ALA A 19 -6.71 17.94 3.32
CA ALA A 19 -6.69 16.74 2.51
C ALA A 19 -7.92 15.88 2.79
N GLN A 20 -8.27 15.05 1.82
CA GLN A 20 -9.46 14.19 1.87
C GLN A 20 -9.07 12.73 1.81
N LEU A 21 -9.69 11.93 2.69
CA LEU A 21 -9.67 10.48 2.61
C LEU A 21 -11.05 9.99 2.23
N VAL A 22 -11.16 9.24 1.12
CA VAL A 22 -12.43 8.66 0.67
C VAL A 22 -12.51 7.20 1.12
N LEU A 23 -13.57 6.85 1.84
CA LEU A 23 -13.89 5.46 2.19
C LEU A 23 -15.12 5.02 1.40
N GLU A 24 -14.98 3.95 0.61
CA GLU A 24 -16.07 3.31 -0.15
C GLU A 24 -16.25 1.88 0.39
N LEU A 25 -17.13 1.68 1.38
CA LEU A 25 -17.23 0.46 2.18
C LEU A 25 -18.45 -0.39 1.80
N GLY A 26 -18.72 -0.52 0.50
CA GLY A 26 -19.92 -1.15 -0.05
C GLY A 26 -21.01 -0.12 -0.33
N ALA A 27 -22.15 -0.21 0.36
CA ALA A 27 -23.25 0.74 0.18
C ALA A 27 -23.00 2.11 0.83
N SER A 28 -21.98 2.22 1.68
CA SER A 28 -21.60 3.46 2.37
C SER A 28 -20.36 4.08 1.72
N THR A 29 -20.48 5.36 1.35
CA THR A 29 -19.34 6.19 0.96
C THR A 29 -19.22 7.36 1.92
N ARG A 30 -18.01 7.62 2.40
CA ARG A 30 -17.72 8.76 3.27
C ARG A 30 -16.40 9.41 2.89
N THR A 31 -16.43 10.72 2.71
CA THR A 31 -15.21 11.53 2.60
C THR A 31 -14.92 12.16 3.95
N TRP A 32 -13.73 11.91 4.47
CA TRP A 32 -13.21 12.51 5.68
C TRP A 32 -12.27 13.65 5.35
N GLN A 33 -12.40 14.78 6.06
CA GLN A 33 -11.40 15.85 6.02
C GLN A 33 -10.32 15.62 7.09
N THR A 34 -9.10 16.09 6.83
CA THR A 34 -7.99 16.07 7.81
C THR A 34 -8.42 16.59 9.19
N GLU A 35 -9.11 17.73 9.24
CA GLU A 35 -9.54 18.35 10.50
C GLU A 35 -10.54 17.48 11.29
N GLU A 36 -11.46 16.81 10.58
CA GLU A 36 -12.43 15.91 11.20
C GLU A 36 -11.73 14.69 11.81
N LEU A 37 -10.74 14.14 11.11
CA LEU A 37 -9.97 12.99 11.58
C LEU A 37 -9.07 13.35 12.78
N LEU A 38 -8.44 14.53 12.77
CA LEU A 38 -7.65 15.01 13.91
C LEU A 38 -8.50 15.18 15.17
N LYS A 39 -9.76 15.62 15.01
CA LYS A 39 -10.75 15.79 16.09
C LYS A 39 -11.58 14.55 16.40
N HIS A 40 -11.35 13.43 15.70
CA HIS A 40 -12.11 12.20 15.91
C HIS A 40 -12.00 11.74 17.38
N PRO A 41 -13.08 11.27 18.02
CA PRO A 41 -13.07 10.92 19.45
C PRO A 41 -12.04 9.83 19.81
N ASP A 42 -11.80 8.88 18.89
CA ASP A 42 -10.79 7.83 19.08
C ASP A 42 -9.36 8.23 18.65
N ALA A 43 -9.17 9.48 18.17
CA ALA A 43 -7.86 9.95 17.75
C ALA A 43 -6.91 10.07 18.96
N GLN A 44 -5.74 9.46 18.84
CA GLN A 44 -4.73 9.45 19.89
C GLN A 44 -3.33 9.51 19.31
N THR A 45 -2.34 9.78 20.16
CA THR A 45 -0.94 9.67 19.78
C THR A 45 -0.53 8.20 19.81
N VAL A 46 0.10 7.73 18.73
CA VAL A 46 0.68 6.38 18.63
C VAL A 46 2.16 6.48 18.31
N GLU A 47 2.96 5.64 18.96
CA GLU A 47 4.40 5.55 18.75
C GLU A 47 4.72 4.34 17.87
N ILE A 48 5.44 4.59 16.79
CA ILE A 48 5.90 3.58 15.84
C ILE A 48 7.42 3.52 15.97
N ALA A 49 7.94 2.47 16.63
CA ALA A 49 9.37 2.35 16.90
C ALA A 49 10.21 2.18 15.62
N GLU A 50 9.68 1.45 14.64
CA GLU A 50 10.35 1.16 13.37
C GLU A 50 9.42 1.47 12.20
N ASP A 51 9.32 2.75 11.84
CA ASP A 51 8.47 3.13 10.71
C ASP A 51 9.02 2.60 9.38
N VAL A 52 8.15 1.97 8.58
CA VAL A 52 8.53 1.33 7.32
C VAL A 52 9.04 2.34 6.28
N SER A 53 8.47 3.53 6.22
CA SER A 53 8.82 4.53 5.19
C SER A 53 9.96 5.42 5.66
N TYR A 54 9.94 5.85 6.91
CA TYR A 54 10.94 6.74 7.50
C TYR A 54 12.20 6.03 8.02
N LYS A 55 12.13 4.72 8.27
CA LYS A 55 13.23 3.89 8.82
C LYS A 55 13.78 4.39 10.16
N LYS A 56 12.91 4.99 10.97
CA LYS A 56 13.23 5.54 12.30
C LYS A 56 11.95 5.56 13.16
N PRO A 57 12.08 5.80 14.49
CA PRO A 57 10.93 6.03 15.33
C PRO A 57 10.14 7.26 14.88
N MET A 58 8.81 7.13 14.87
CA MET A 58 7.87 8.19 14.50
C MET A 58 6.70 8.21 15.49
N SER A 59 6.21 9.42 15.78
CA SER A 59 5.02 9.65 16.61
C SER A 59 3.93 10.26 15.74
N TYR A 60 2.73 9.68 15.78
CA TYR A 60 1.61 10.10 14.94
C TYR A 60 0.38 10.41 15.76
N ARG A 61 -0.35 11.47 15.39
CA ARG A 61 -1.77 11.55 15.72
C ARG A 61 -2.52 10.62 14.77
N ALA A 62 -3.24 9.65 15.31
CA ALA A 62 -3.86 8.59 14.50
C ALA A 62 -5.21 8.14 15.06
N VAL A 63 -6.06 7.63 14.17
CA VAL A 63 -7.35 7.00 14.53
C VAL A 63 -7.21 5.49 14.30
N PRO A 64 -7.69 4.62 15.21
CA PRO A 64 -7.68 3.19 14.96
C PRO A 64 -8.55 2.87 13.76
N LEU A 65 -8.01 2.12 12.79
CA LEU A 65 -8.70 1.92 11.51
C LEU A 65 -10.05 1.20 11.69
N THR A 66 -10.18 0.38 12.73
CA THR A 66 -11.43 -0.28 13.13
C THR A 66 -12.60 0.69 13.35
N SER A 67 -12.35 1.92 13.79
CA SER A 67 -13.38 2.93 14.02
C SER A 67 -13.86 3.60 12.73
N LEU A 68 -13.11 3.46 11.63
CA LEU A 68 -13.42 4.03 10.33
C LEU A 68 -14.06 3.02 9.37
N LEU A 69 -13.82 1.72 9.57
CA LEU A 69 -14.27 0.62 8.71
C LEU A 69 -15.66 0.07 9.09
N THR A 70 -16.64 0.95 9.27
CA THR A 70 -18.01 0.56 9.65
C THR A 70 -18.62 -0.41 8.64
N GLY A 71 -19.11 -1.55 9.11
CA GLY A 71 -19.83 -2.55 8.31
C GLY A 71 -18.93 -3.58 7.61
N ILE A 72 -17.61 -3.41 7.63
CA ILE A 72 -16.65 -4.36 7.06
C ILE A 72 -16.57 -5.63 7.91
N GLN A 73 -16.57 -6.79 7.25
CA GLN A 73 -16.43 -8.12 7.84
C GLN A 73 -14.99 -8.65 7.68
N PRO A 74 -14.54 -9.60 8.52
CA PRO A 74 -13.17 -10.13 8.46
C PRO A 74 -12.80 -10.81 7.13
N ASP A 75 -13.78 -11.37 6.42
CA ASP A 75 -13.62 -12.03 5.12
C ASP A 75 -13.70 -11.08 3.92
N ASP A 76 -14.01 -9.80 4.16
CA ASP A 76 -13.98 -8.79 3.11
C ASP A 76 -12.56 -8.53 2.61
N HIS A 77 -12.51 -7.97 1.39
CA HIS A 77 -11.29 -7.50 0.77
C HIS A 77 -11.31 -5.99 0.62
N LEU A 78 -10.24 -5.33 1.09
CA LEU A 78 -10.07 -3.89 0.98
C LEU A 78 -8.87 -3.55 0.08
N GLN A 79 -8.95 -2.44 -0.64
CA GLN A 79 -7.84 -1.85 -1.36
C GLN A 79 -7.59 -0.43 -0.85
N ALA A 80 -6.35 -0.12 -0.48
CA ALA A 80 -5.92 1.25 -0.17
C ALA A 80 -5.10 1.80 -1.33
N VAL A 81 -5.51 2.95 -1.86
CA VAL A 81 -4.87 3.60 -3.02
C VAL A 81 -4.22 4.90 -2.58
N ALA A 82 -2.92 5.02 -2.85
CA ALA A 82 -2.13 6.22 -2.61
C ALA A 82 -2.21 7.21 -3.77
N LEU A 83 -1.80 8.46 -3.52
CA LEU A 83 -1.80 9.54 -4.52
C LEU A 83 -0.91 9.27 -5.74
N ASP A 84 0.10 8.40 -5.62
CA ASP A 84 1.03 8.05 -6.69
C ASP A 84 0.64 6.78 -7.47
N GLY A 85 -0.53 6.20 -7.18
CA GLY A 85 -1.03 5.00 -7.85
C GLY A 85 -0.54 3.68 -7.26
N PHE A 86 0.14 3.68 -6.11
CA PHE A 86 0.32 2.47 -5.30
C PHE A 86 -1.04 1.98 -4.78
N ALA A 87 -1.33 0.68 -4.92
CA ALA A 87 -2.64 0.10 -4.63
C ALA A 87 -2.54 -1.18 -3.79
N ALA A 88 -2.47 -1.05 -2.46
CA ALA A 88 -2.33 -2.19 -1.56
C ALA A 88 -3.62 -3.01 -1.46
N GLU A 89 -3.53 -4.29 -1.83
CA GLU A 89 -4.59 -5.28 -1.64
C GLU A 89 -4.49 -5.89 -0.23
N MET A 90 -5.55 -5.77 0.57
CA MET A 90 -5.50 -6.12 1.98
C MET A 90 -6.72 -6.97 2.39
N PRO A 91 -6.51 -8.15 3.00
CA PRO A 91 -7.60 -8.82 3.69
C PRO A 91 -8.09 -7.93 4.84
N ALA A 92 -9.41 -7.89 5.08
CA ALA A 92 -9.98 -7.04 6.11
C ALA A 92 -9.64 -7.51 7.53
N ALA A 93 -9.53 -8.82 7.77
CA ALA A 93 -9.31 -9.35 9.13
C ALA A 93 -8.15 -8.67 9.90
N PRO A 94 -6.92 -8.53 9.38
CA PRO A 94 -5.86 -7.79 10.09
C PRO A 94 -6.19 -6.32 10.38
N LEU A 95 -6.92 -5.64 9.48
CA LEU A 95 -7.32 -4.24 9.63
C LEU A 95 -8.36 -4.05 10.75
N LEU A 96 -9.09 -5.12 11.10
CA LEU A 96 -10.11 -5.15 12.15
C LEU A 96 -9.58 -5.56 13.53
N ASN A 97 -8.30 -5.92 13.65
CA ASN A 97 -7.70 -6.32 14.92
C ASN A 97 -7.70 -5.19 15.95
N LYS A 98 -8.09 -5.52 17.19
CA LYS A 98 -8.06 -4.59 18.35
C LYS A 98 -6.87 -4.85 19.30
N SER A 99 -6.16 -5.94 19.11
CA SER A 99 -5.01 -6.39 19.91
C SER A 99 -3.97 -7.06 19.02
N GLY A 100 -2.70 -7.10 19.46
CA GLY A 100 -1.58 -7.54 18.61
C GLY A 100 -1.32 -6.53 17.50
N ALA A 101 -1.11 -7.00 16.27
CA ALA A 101 -0.95 -6.11 15.11
C ALA A 101 -2.23 -5.28 14.91
N ARG A 102 -2.14 -3.98 15.18
CA ARG A 102 -3.29 -3.06 15.13
C ARG A 102 -3.04 -1.97 14.10
N ALA A 103 -3.99 -1.82 13.19
CA ALA A 103 -3.98 -0.82 12.12
C ALA A 103 -4.45 0.55 12.59
N TRP A 104 -3.76 1.59 12.13
CA TRP A 104 -4.05 2.99 12.44
C TRP A 104 -3.98 3.83 11.17
N LEU A 105 -4.90 4.77 11.04
CA LEU A 105 -4.78 5.87 10.10
C LEU A 105 -4.04 7.02 10.78
N ALA A 106 -2.74 7.15 10.52
CA ALA A 106 -1.97 8.32 10.91
C ALA A 106 -2.35 9.51 10.03
N ILE A 107 -2.49 10.68 10.66
CA ILE A 107 -2.99 11.91 10.04
C ILE A 107 -1.95 13.00 10.20
N GLU A 108 -1.49 13.57 9.10
CA GLU A 108 -0.58 14.70 9.11
C GLU A 108 -1.36 15.96 9.51
N ASP A 109 -0.96 16.60 10.60
CA ASP A 109 -1.45 17.92 10.96
C ASP A 109 -0.71 18.95 10.10
N PRO A 110 -1.40 19.71 9.23
CA PRO A 110 -0.71 20.69 8.39
C PRO A 110 -0.02 21.81 9.18
N ALA A 111 -0.40 22.04 10.45
CA ALA A 111 0.30 22.95 11.35
C ALA A 111 1.60 22.34 11.91
N LYS A 112 1.77 21.01 11.82
CA LYS A 112 2.92 20.23 12.28
C LYS A 112 3.26 19.14 11.26
N PRO A 113 3.68 19.53 10.04
CA PRO A 113 3.92 18.57 8.97
C PRO A 113 5.01 17.56 9.37
N TRP A 114 4.87 16.34 8.86
CA TRP A 114 5.89 15.32 9.05
C TRP A 114 7.16 15.66 8.25
N PRO A 115 8.33 15.14 8.64
CA PRO A 115 9.54 15.29 7.84
C PRO A 115 9.34 14.72 6.43
N SER A 116 10.14 15.19 5.47
CA SER A 116 10.20 14.58 4.15
C SER A 116 10.75 13.16 4.22
N LEU A 117 10.34 12.31 3.27
CA LEU A 117 10.86 10.95 3.10
C LEU A 117 12.29 10.90 2.52
N GLY A 118 12.88 12.05 2.24
CA GLY A 118 14.21 12.21 1.68
C GLY A 118 14.39 13.58 1.06
N GLU A 119 15.60 13.85 0.56
CA GLU A 119 15.89 15.09 -0.15
C GLU A 119 15.01 15.20 -1.41
N GLY A 120 14.32 16.34 -1.56
CA GLY A 120 13.41 16.60 -2.69
C GLY A 120 12.13 15.76 -2.74
N LYS A 121 11.82 14.98 -1.68
CA LYS A 121 10.60 14.17 -1.59
C LYS A 121 9.56 14.81 -0.66
N SER A 122 8.29 14.51 -0.89
CA SER A 122 7.21 14.81 0.05
C SER A 122 7.34 14.01 1.35
N SER A 123 6.53 14.36 2.36
CA SER A 123 6.32 13.50 3.53
C SER A 123 5.47 12.27 3.15
N ALA A 124 5.25 11.37 4.11
CA ALA A 124 4.29 10.26 4.00
C ALA A 124 2.81 10.72 4.08
N GLY A 125 2.57 12.02 4.26
CA GLY A 125 1.24 12.58 4.40
C GLY A 125 0.44 12.59 3.10
N PRO A 126 -0.84 12.99 3.16
CA PRO A 126 -1.52 13.51 4.34
C PRO A 126 -2.09 12.41 5.26
N PHE A 127 -2.22 11.19 4.75
CA PHE A 127 -2.70 10.03 5.49
C PHE A 127 -1.80 8.83 5.27
N TYR A 128 -1.52 8.07 6.34
CA TYR A 128 -0.62 6.94 6.30
C TYR A 128 -1.19 5.78 7.11
N LEU A 129 -1.32 4.61 6.49
CA LEU A 129 -1.66 3.39 7.22
C LEU A 129 -0.41 2.87 7.94
N VAL A 130 -0.44 2.93 9.27
CA VAL A 130 0.64 2.48 10.15
C VAL A 130 0.15 1.40 11.10
N TRP A 131 1.07 0.62 11.66
CA TRP A 131 0.73 -0.51 12.52
C TRP A 131 1.55 -0.52 13.81
N THR A 132 0.88 -0.75 14.93
CA THR A 132 1.54 -1.16 16.17
C THR A 132 1.64 -2.69 16.20
N ASP A 133 2.74 -3.23 16.71
CA ASP A 133 3.04 -4.67 16.79
C ASP A 133 2.86 -5.46 15.46
N PRO A 134 3.37 -4.97 14.31
CA PRO A 134 3.12 -5.57 12.99
C PRO A 134 3.56 -7.04 12.89
N GLN A 135 4.57 -7.44 13.66
CA GLN A 135 5.08 -8.81 13.66
C GLN A 135 4.05 -9.83 14.18
N ALA A 136 3.18 -9.43 15.11
CA ALA A 136 2.12 -10.30 15.63
C ALA A 136 1.08 -10.70 14.57
N GLY A 137 0.94 -9.89 13.51
CA GLY A 137 0.04 -10.14 12.38
C GLY A 137 0.77 -10.49 11.08
N ARG A 138 2.11 -10.62 11.11
CA ARG A 138 2.96 -10.80 9.93
C ARG A 138 2.69 -9.76 8.84
N ILE A 139 2.48 -8.50 9.22
CA ILE A 139 2.17 -7.41 8.29
C ILE A 139 3.40 -7.09 7.43
N SER A 140 3.26 -7.11 6.10
CA SER A 140 4.36 -6.76 5.19
C SER A 140 4.48 -5.24 5.00
N PRO A 141 5.65 -4.72 4.59
CA PRO A 141 5.86 -3.31 4.26
C PRO A 141 4.82 -2.74 3.29
N GLU A 142 4.36 -3.54 2.32
CA GLU A 142 3.38 -3.10 1.31
C GLU A 142 1.99 -2.84 1.88
N GLN A 143 1.72 -3.31 3.10
CA GLN A 143 0.49 -3.03 3.84
C GLN A 143 0.60 -1.75 4.68
N TRP A 144 1.64 -0.94 4.46
CA TRP A 144 1.84 0.40 5.00
C TRP A 144 1.78 1.46 3.88
N PRO A 145 0.68 1.56 3.11
CA PRO A 145 0.55 2.62 2.11
C PRO A 145 0.56 3.98 2.80
N TYR A 146 1.47 4.86 2.38
CA TYR A 146 1.48 6.27 2.73
C TYR A 146 0.81 7.11 1.64
N ALA A 147 0.55 8.39 1.91
CA ALA A 147 -0.20 9.28 1.03
C ALA A 147 -1.54 8.67 0.56
N VAL A 148 -2.23 7.98 1.46
CA VAL A 148 -3.49 7.28 1.17
C VAL A 148 -4.56 8.28 0.78
N ALA A 149 -5.14 8.11 -0.40
CA ALA A 149 -6.24 8.93 -0.90
C ALA A 149 -7.60 8.24 -0.70
N SER A 150 -7.65 6.92 -0.83
CA SER A 150 -8.88 6.16 -0.64
C SER A 150 -8.67 4.75 -0.08
N ILE A 151 -9.70 4.23 0.59
CA ILE A 151 -9.82 2.82 0.98
C ILE A 151 -11.18 2.31 0.51
N LYS A 152 -11.18 1.21 -0.24
CA LYS A 152 -12.37 0.67 -0.91
C LYS A 152 -12.58 -0.78 -0.54
N ARG A 153 -13.82 -1.17 -0.24
CA ARG A 153 -14.25 -2.56 -0.21
C ARG A 153 -14.52 -3.02 -1.63
N LEU A 154 -13.87 -4.09 -2.06
CA LEU A 154 -13.95 -4.62 -3.41
C LEU A 154 -14.17 -6.13 -3.35
N SER A 155 -14.61 -6.73 -4.46
CA SER A 155 -14.53 -8.19 -4.61
C SER A 155 -13.08 -8.65 -4.47
N ALA A 156 -12.89 -9.90 -4.05
CA ALA A 156 -11.56 -10.49 -3.92
C ALA A 156 -10.77 -10.40 -5.23
N VAL A 157 -9.45 -10.26 -5.14
CA VAL A 157 -8.54 -10.16 -6.31
C VAL A 157 -8.79 -11.27 -7.34
N ALA A 158 -8.99 -12.51 -6.88
CA ALA A 158 -9.28 -13.67 -7.71
C ALA A 158 -10.52 -13.49 -8.61
N GLU A 159 -11.54 -12.78 -8.11
CA GLU A 159 -12.78 -12.50 -8.84
C GLU A 159 -12.61 -11.33 -9.80
N ARG A 160 -11.96 -10.23 -9.34
CA ARG A 160 -11.74 -9.03 -10.16
C ARG A 160 -10.78 -9.29 -11.31
N PHE A 161 -9.79 -10.15 -11.09
CA PHE A 161 -8.69 -10.38 -12.02
C PHE A 161 -8.46 -11.88 -12.28
N PRO A 162 -9.33 -12.54 -13.07
CA PRO A 162 -9.17 -13.96 -13.39
C PRO A 162 -7.85 -14.30 -14.11
N ALA A 163 -7.24 -13.32 -14.79
CA ALA A 163 -5.95 -13.47 -15.47
C ALA A 163 -4.74 -13.69 -14.52
N LEU A 164 -4.93 -13.44 -13.22
CA LEU A 164 -3.94 -13.73 -12.17
C LEU A 164 -4.06 -15.16 -11.63
N LEU A 165 -5.13 -15.89 -11.97
CA LEU A 165 -5.39 -17.18 -11.37
C LEU A 165 -4.40 -18.26 -11.85
N PRO A 166 -3.86 -19.07 -10.92
CA PRO A 166 -3.22 -20.34 -11.24
C PRO A 166 -4.14 -21.30 -12.02
N ALA A 167 -3.62 -22.48 -12.35
CA ALA A 167 -4.44 -23.47 -13.04
C ALA A 167 -5.59 -23.94 -12.12
N PRO A 168 -6.83 -24.04 -12.63
CA PRO A 168 -8.01 -24.28 -11.79
C PRO A 168 -8.08 -25.70 -11.19
N ASN A 169 -7.29 -26.64 -11.71
CA ASN A 169 -7.22 -28.02 -11.24
C ASN A 169 -6.23 -28.22 -10.07
N LEU A 170 -5.53 -27.17 -9.63
CA LEU A 170 -4.62 -27.25 -8.51
C LEU A 170 -5.38 -27.39 -7.20
N ALA A 171 -4.84 -28.16 -6.26
CA ALA A 171 -5.37 -28.26 -4.91
C ALA A 171 -5.32 -26.88 -4.21
N LYS A 172 -6.25 -26.64 -3.27
CA LYS A 172 -6.34 -25.34 -2.57
C LYS A 172 -5.04 -24.96 -1.86
N ASP A 173 -4.33 -25.94 -1.31
CA ASP A 173 -3.07 -25.77 -0.57
C ASP A 173 -1.81 -26.00 -1.41
N ASP A 174 -1.97 -26.11 -2.74
CA ASP A 174 -0.89 -26.24 -3.70
C ASP A 174 0.14 -25.10 -3.54
N PRO A 175 1.46 -25.38 -3.63
CA PRO A 175 2.51 -24.37 -3.56
C PRO A 175 2.29 -23.15 -4.48
N ILE A 176 1.72 -23.34 -5.68
CA ILE A 176 1.44 -22.26 -6.61
C ILE A 176 0.32 -21.35 -6.10
N ASN A 177 -0.72 -21.91 -5.47
CA ASN A 177 -1.78 -21.12 -4.84
C ASN A 177 -1.27 -20.33 -3.64
N LYS A 178 -0.32 -20.88 -2.87
CA LYS A 178 0.38 -20.14 -1.81
C LYS A 178 1.24 -19.02 -2.38
N GLY A 179 1.95 -19.27 -3.49
CA GLY A 179 2.70 -18.26 -4.22
C GLY A 179 1.83 -17.12 -4.76
N PHE A 180 0.62 -17.43 -5.24
CA PHE A 180 -0.36 -16.43 -5.66
C PHE A 180 -0.78 -15.51 -4.50
N ALA A 181 -1.04 -16.05 -3.31
CA ALA A 181 -1.35 -15.24 -2.13
C ALA A 181 -0.19 -14.31 -1.74
N LEU A 182 1.07 -14.78 -1.85
CA LEU A 182 2.26 -13.96 -1.62
C LEU A 182 2.42 -12.87 -2.68
N PHE A 183 2.11 -13.14 -3.94
CA PHE A 183 2.11 -12.14 -5.01
C PHE A 183 1.10 -11.03 -4.76
N GLN A 184 -0.13 -11.38 -4.37
CA GLN A 184 -1.16 -10.41 -4.01
C GLN A 184 -0.71 -9.49 -2.87
N LYS A 185 -0.10 -10.07 -1.83
CA LYS A 185 0.34 -9.36 -0.64
C LYS A 185 1.54 -8.43 -0.88
N ASN A 186 2.53 -8.88 -1.66
CA ASN A 186 3.85 -8.22 -1.70
C ASN A 186 4.19 -7.58 -3.06
N CYS A 187 3.52 -7.97 -4.15
CA CYS A 187 3.92 -7.57 -5.50
C CYS A 187 2.82 -6.80 -6.22
N LEU A 188 1.56 -7.19 -6.05
CA LEU A 188 0.42 -6.63 -6.78
C LEU A 188 0.15 -5.14 -6.47
N ALA A 189 0.66 -4.65 -5.31
CA ALA A 189 0.56 -3.25 -4.96
C ALA A 189 1.38 -2.31 -5.87
N CYS A 190 2.43 -2.84 -6.48
CA CYS A 190 3.31 -2.11 -7.40
C CYS A 190 3.18 -2.61 -8.83
N HIS A 191 2.99 -3.92 -9.03
CA HIS A 191 3.08 -4.57 -10.32
C HIS A 191 1.74 -5.09 -10.80
N ARG A 192 1.57 -5.09 -12.12
CA ARG A 192 0.52 -5.86 -12.79
C ARG A 192 1.07 -7.22 -13.22
N LEU A 193 0.19 -8.14 -13.56
CA LEU A 193 0.56 -9.39 -14.21
C LEU A 193 -0.50 -9.76 -15.23
N ASN A 194 -0.12 -10.08 -16.46
CA ASN A 194 -1.05 -10.31 -17.57
C ASN A 194 -1.98 -9.10 -17.85
N GLY A 195 -1.50 -7.88 -17.61
CA GLY A 195 -2.29 -6.65 -17.69
C GLY A 195 -3.32 -6.52 -16.57
N ALA A 196 -3.37 -7.42 -15.61
CA ALA A 196 -4.33 -7.40 -14.51
C ALA A 196 -3.72 -6.83 -13.22
N GLY A 197 -4.56 -6.22 -12.39
CA GLY A 197 -4.15 -5.40 -11.25
C GLY A 197 -4.32 -3.90 -11.51
N ASP A 198 -4.51 -3.15 -10.44
CA ASP A 198 -4.78 -1.70 -10.48
C ASP A 198 -3.51 -0.83 -10.33
N ALA A 199 -2.37 -1.44 -10.00
CA ALA A 199 -1.13 -0.72 -9.76
C ALA A 199 -0.58 -0.02 -11.03
N GLN A 200 -0.03 1.18 -10.84
CA GLN A 200 0.51 2.02 -11.93
C GLN A 200 2.01 2.32 -11.78
N PHE A 201 2.68 1.59 -10.89
CA PHE A 201 4.01 1.98 -10.41
C PHE A 201 5.14 1.17 -11.07
N GLY A 202 5.01 -0.15 -11.08
CA GLY A 202 5.95 -1.10 -11.65
C GLY A 202 5.47 -1.67 -12.99
N PRO A 203 6.39 -2.27 -13.77
CA PRO A 203 6.02 -2.94 -15.02
C PRO A 203 5.12 -4.15 -14.78
N ASP A 204 4.45 -4.61 -15.84
CA ASP A 204 3.83 -5.93 -15.85
C ASP A 204 4.88 -7.03 -15.71
N LEU A 205 4.57 -8.06 -14.92
CA LEU A 205 5.49 -9.15 -14.61
C LEU A 205 5.26 -10.43 -15.42
N ASN A 206 4.53 -10.38 -16.53
CA ASN A 206 4.36 -11.54 -17.41
C ASN A 206 4.37 -11.20 -18.90
N ILE A 207 3.93 -10.00 -19.27
CA ILE A 207 3.91 -9.54 -20.67
C ILE A 207 4.78 -8.28 -20.85
N PRO A 208 5.66 -8.23 -21.87
CA PRO A 208 5.92 -9.27 -22.88
C PRO A 208 6.73 -10.47 -22.33
N PHE A 209 7.54 -10.27 -21.29
CA PHE A 209 8.37 -11.31 -20.69
C PHE A 209 8.21 -11.33 -19.18
N ASN A 210 8.02 -12.54 -18.65
CA ASN A 210 8.07 -12.83 -17.24
C ASN A 210 9.53 -12.80 -16.75
N PRO A 211 9.81 -12.27 -15.55
CA PRO A 211 11.15 -12.27 -14.98
C PRO A 211 11.80 -13.65 -14.92
N THR A 212 11.03 -14.74 -14.80
CA THR A 212 11.58 -16.10 -14.79
C THR A 212 12.10 -16.58 -16.14
N GLU A 213 11.80 -15.87 -17.24
CA GLU A 213 12.27 -16.22 -18.58
C GLU A 213 13.67 -15.67 -18.88
N TYR A 214 14.07 -14.57 -18.22
CA TYR A 214 15.33 -13.89 -18.52
C TYR A 214 16.29 -13.75 -17.33
N PHE A 215 15.82 -13.85 -16.09
CA PHE A 215 16.73 -14.04 -14.96
C PHE A 215 17.16 -15.50 -14.87
N SER A 216 18.46 -15.76 -14.97
CA SER A 216 19.05 -17.10 -14.85
C SER A 216 19.40 -17.45 -13.40
N GLY A 217 19.37 -18.74 -13.08
CA GLY A 217 19.71 -19.24 -11.73
C GLY A 217 18.92 -18.54 -10.62
N ASP A 218 19.62 -18.13 -9.56
CA ASP A 218 19.00 -17.43 -8.42
C ASP A 218 18.94 -15.90 -8.59
N PHE A 219 19.26 -15.35 -9.76
CA PHE A 219 19.34 -13.89 -9.90
C PHE A 219 17.99 -13.18 -9.72
N LEU A 220 16.86 -13.83 -10.04
CA LEU A 220 15.55 -13.26 -9.71
C LEU A 220 15.36 -13.13 -8.20
N LYS A 221 15.71 -14.17 -7.43
CA LYS A 221 15.64 -14.13 -5.97
C LYS A 221 16.57 -13.05 -5.41
N ARG A 222 17.81 -12.97 -5.91
CA ARG A 222 18.76 -11.92 -5.53
C ARG A 222 18.24 -10.52 -5.84
N TYR A 223 17.61 -10.33 -7.00
CA TYR A 223 16.99 -9.07 -7.38
C TYR A 223 15.85 -8.70 -6.43
N ILE A 224 14.97 -9.64 -6.07
CA ILE A 224 13.89 -9.40 -5.10
C ILE A 224 14.45 -9.06 -3.71
N ARG A 225 15.57 -9.70 -3.30
CA ARG A 225 16.23 -9.39 -2.02
C ARG A 225 16.81 -7.99 -1.97
N ASP A 226 17.56 -7.62 -3.01
CA ASP A 226 18.27 -6.35 -3.07
C ASP A 226 18.45 -5.92 -4.55
N PRO A 227 17.47 -5.17 -5.09
CA PRO A 227 17.55 -4.66 -6.46
C PRO A 227 18.81 -3.80 -6.70
N GLN A 228 19.19 -3.01 -5.70
CA GLN A 228 20.29 -2.04 -5.79
C GLN A 228 21.66 -2.70 -5.66
N GLY A 229 21.76 -3.81 -4.91
CA GLY A 229 22.95 -4.65 -4.83
C GLY A 229 23.25 -5.38 -6.14
N LEU A 230 22.22 -5.71 -6.93
CA LEU A 230 22.40 -6.29 -8.26
C LEU A 230 22.72 -5.24 -9.33
N ARG A 231 21.98 -4.13 -9.31
CA ARG A 231 22.20 -3.00 -10.22
C ARG A 231 21.91 -1.69 -9.50
N ARG A 232 22.96 -0.91 -9.22
CA ARG A 232 22.81 0.42 -8.65
C ARG A 232 22.13 1.35 -9.65
N TRP A 233 20.92 1.76 -9.32
CA TRP A 233 20.11 2.65 -10.13
C TRP A 233 19.34 3.60 -9.21
N PRO A 234 19.78 4.86 -9.06
CA PRO A 234 19.17 5.80 -8.10
C PRO A 234 17.68 6.07 -8.32
N GLN A 235 17.20 5.94 -9.56
CA GLN A 235 15.78 6.09 -9.90
C GLN A 235 14.98 4.79 -9.73
N GLY A 236 15.64 3.67 -9.43
CA GLY A 236 15.00 2.38 -9.17
C GLY A 236 14.15 2.44 -7.90
N LYS A 237 12.85 2.19 -8.04
CA LYS A 237 11.88 2.36 -6.95
C LYS A 237 11.52 1.06 -6.21
N MET A 238 11.80 -0.10 -6.80
CA MET A 238 11.49 -1.39 -6.18
C MET A 238 12.31 -1.55 -4.89
N PRO A 239 11.67 -1.74 -3.72
CA PRO A 239 12.38 -2.03 -2.49
C PRO A 239 12.93 -3.45 -2.48
N GLY A 240 13.93 -3.69 -1.63
CA GLY A 240 14.39 -5.03 -1.33
C GLY A 240 13.52 -5.71 -0.27
N PHE A 241 13.27 -7.00 -0.44
CA PHE A 241 12.49 -7.83 0.49
C PHE A 241 13.44 -8.68 1.32
N SER A 242 13.64 -8.31 2.60
CA SER A 242 14.52 -9.07 3.50
C SER A 242 13.95 -10.45 3.85
N ALA A 243 14.78 -11.36 4.36
CA ALA A 243 14.34 -12.68 4.82
C ALA A 243 13.35 -12.62 6.00
N ALA A 244 13.35 -11.52 6.77
CA ALA A 244 12.37 -11.29 7.82
C ALA A 244 10.98 -10.94 7.26
N VAL A 245 10.93 -10.22 6.14
CA VAL A 245 9.67 -9.82 5.47
C VAL A 245 9.11 -10.96 4.62
N LEU A 246 9.97 -11.60 3.84
CA LEU A 246 9.62 -12.68 2.92
C LEU A 246 10.65 -13.81 3.12
N PRO A 247 10.42 -14.81 3.98
CA PRO A 247 11.35 -15.93 4.20
C PRO A 247 11.72 -16.66 2.90
N ASP A 248 12.88 -17.30 2.84
CA ASP A 248 13.37 -17.96 1.61
C ASP A 248 12.38 -19.00 1.06
N SER A 249 11.72 -19.75 1.94
CA SER A 249 10.68 -20.70 1.56
C SER A 249 9.46 -20.02 0.91
N GLU A 250 9.08 -18.83 1.36
CA GLU A 250 8.00 -18.05 0.75
C GLU A 250 8.44 -17.41 -0.57
N LEU A 251 9.69 -16.95 -0.65
CA LEU A 251 10.26 -16.46 -1.90
C LEU A 251 10.29 -17.57 -2.97
N ASP A 252 10.56 -18.81 -2.59
CA ASP A 252 10.48 -19.97 -3.49
C ASP A 252 9.06 -20.20 -4.02
N LEU A 253 8.05 -20.10 -3.15
CA LEU A 253 6.63 -20.20 -3.55
C LEU A 253 6.23 -19.06 -4.50
N LEU A 254 6.64 -17.83 -4.21
CA LEU A 254 6.40 -16.67 -5.05
C LEU A 254 7.01 -16.83 -6.44
N VAL A 255 8.28 -17.22 -6.52
CA VAL A 255 8.97 -17.48 -7.80
C VAL A 255 8.33 -18.67 -8.53
N GLY A 256 7.89 -19.69 -7.80
CA GLY A 256 7.12 -20.80 -8.35
C GLY A 256 5.83 -20.34 -9.02
N TYR A 257 5.07 -19.46 -8.39
CA TYR A 257 3.88 -18.84 -8.97
C TYR A 257 4.21 -18.01 -10.22
N LEU A 258 5.24 -17.15 -10.19
CA LEU A 258 5.65 -16.39 -11.37
C LEU A 258 6.02 -17.31 -12.55
N LYS A 259 6.77 -18.38 -12.27
CA LYS A 259 7.14 -19.39 -13.27
C LYS A 259 5.93 -20.12 -13.84
N HIS A 260 4.95 -20.45 -13.00
CA HIS A 260 3.67 -21.03 -13.43
C HIS A 260 2.92 -20.09 -14.36
N MET A 261 2.89 -18.79 -14.04
CA MET A 261 2.21 -17.79 -14.85
C MET A 261 2.90 -17.48 -16.18
N ALA A 262 4.22 -17.70 -16.31
CA ALA A 262 4.93 -17.60 -17.58
C ALA A 262 4.32 -18.52 -18.67
N GLY A 263 3.79 -19.69 -18.28
CA GLY A 263 3.06 -20.60 -19.17
C GLY A 263 1.59 -20.22 -19.42
N ARG A 264 1.11 -19.12 -18.84
CA ARG A 264 -0.30 -18.68 -18.87
C ARG A 264 -0.42 -17.19 -19.22
N LYS A 265 0.44 -16.72 -20.14
CA LYS A 265 0.37 -15.35 -20.65
C LYS A 265 -0.97 -15.09 -21.30
N GLN A 266 -1.57 -13.95 -20.98
CA GLN A 266 -2.70 -13.45 -21.77
C GLN A 266 -2.16 -12.80 -23.05
N PRO A 267 -2.87 -12.92 -24.19
CA PRO A 267 -2.52 -12.18 -25.38
C PRO A 267 -2.48 -10.68 -25.06
N LEU A 268 -1.52 -9.96 -25.65
CA LEU A 268 -1.59 -8.51 -25.68
C LEU A 268 -2.84 -8.14 -26.48
N THR A 269 -3.85 -7.57 -25.82
CA THR A 269 -4.94 -6.93 -26.55
C THR A 269 -4.34 -5.76 -27.34
N PRO A 270 -4.52 -5.70 -28.67
CA PRO A 270 -3.99 -4.61 -29.50
C PRO A 270 -4.48 -3.23 -29.06
#